data_AF-H0YNV8-F1
#
_entry.id   AF-H0YNV8-F1
#
_cell.length_a   1.000
_cell.length_b   1.000
_cell.length_c   1.000
_cell.angle_alpha   90.00
_cell.angle_beta   90.00
_cell.angle_gamma   90.00
#
_symmetry.space_group_name_H-M   'P 1'
#
loop_
_entity.id
_entity.type
_entity.pdbx_description
1 polymer ?
#
loop_
_entity_poly.entity_id
_entity_poly.type
_entity_poly.pdbx_seq_one_letter_code
_entity_poly.pdbx_strand_id
1 'polypeptide(L)'
;MQESQETHISNHLDEVVAAVSITHRKKFQNKLLQTALFQPPREKLHLCEEKAKSYSNSHEYKQAVHELVRCVALTRICYGDSHWKLAEAHVNLAQGYLQLKGLSLQAKQHAEKARQILANSIVPPYSENTDVFKFSIELFHTMGRALLSLQKFKEAA
;
A
#
# COMPACT_ATOMS: atom_id res chain seq x y z
N MET A 1 62.57 -27.90 19.93
CA MET A 1 61.24 -28.00 20.58
C MET A 1 60.56 -26.64 20.46
N GLN A 2 59.24 -26.65 20.29
CA GLN A 2 58.31 -25.51 20.20
C GLN A 2 58.19 -24.79 18.86
N GLU A 3 57.50 -25.43 17.92
CA GLU A 3 56.47 -24.76 17.11
C GLU A 3 55.11 -25.12 17.72
N SER A 4 54.17 -24.17 17.77
CA SER A 4 52.71 -24.30 18.00
C SER A 4 52.18 -23.32 19.04
N GLN A 5 51.93 -22.08 18.63
CA GLN A 5 51.00 -21.21 19.37
C GLN A 5 50.26 -20.17 18.49
N GLU A 6 50.71 -19.91 17.27
CA GLU A 6 50.10 -18.89 16.40
C GLU A 6 48.77 -19.32 15.75
N THR A 7 48.55 -20.61 15.52
CA THR A 7 47.33 -21.12 14.85
C THR A 7 46.07 -21.04 15.71
N HIS A 8 46.20 -21.07 17.04
CA HIS A 8 45.04 -21.06 17.94
C HIS A 8 44.47 -19.65 18.18
N ILE A 9 45.28 -18.60 18.01
CA ILE A 9 44.87 -17.21 18.20
C ILE A 9 44.09 -16.70 16.97
N SER A 10 44.52 -17.09 15.75
CA SER A 10 43.83 -16.74 14.50
C SER A 10 42.39 -17.26 14.48
N ASN A 11 42.19 -18.53 14.85
CA ASN A 11 40.86 -19.14 14.85
C ASN A 11 39.89 -18.47 15.85
N HIS A 12 40.40 -18.07 17.03
CA HIS A 12 39.60 -17.37 18.03
C HIS A 12 39.22 -15.95 17.59
N LEU A 13 40.12 -15.24 16.89
CA LEU A 13 39.84 -13.92 16.33
C LEU A 13 38.74 -14.00 15.25
N ASP A 14 38.80 -15.00 14.36
CA ASP A 14 37.78 -15.21 13.34
C ASP A 14 36.40 -15.55 13.95
N GLU A 15 36.37 -16.33 15.03
CA GLU A 15 35.15 -16.67 15.77
C GLU A 15 34.55 -15.43 16.47
N VAL A 16 35.39 -14.58 17.07
CA VAL A 16 34.96 -13.31 17.67
C VAL A 16 34.45 -12.35 16.60
N VAL A 17 35.13 -12.22 15.45
CA VAL A 17 34.68 -11.37 14.33
C VAL A 17 33.34 -11.87 13.78
N ALA A 18 33.17 -13.18 13.64
CA ALA A 18 31.90 -13.78 13.23
C ALA A 18 30.79 -13.50 14.26
N ALA A 19 31.04 -13.70 15.55
CA ALA A 19 30.08 -13.45 16.62
C ALA A 19 29.69 -11.96 16.73
N VAL A 20 30.66 -11.05 16.60
CA VAL A 20 30.43 -9.60 16.59
C VAL A 20 29.62 -9.18 15.36
N SER A 21 29.88 -9.78 14.19
CA SER A 21 29.12 -9.53 12.96
C SER A 21 27.67 -9.99 13.06
N ILE A 22 27.43 -11.17 13.65
CA ILE A 22 26.09 -11.72 13.88
C ILE A 22 25.31 -10.85 14.87
N THR A 23 25.93 -10.42 15.97
CA THR A 23 25.28 -9.57 16.98
C THR A 23 24.96 -8.17 16.46
N HIS A 24 25.85 -7.56 15.67
CA HIS A 24 25.58 -6.29 15.00
C HIS A 24 24.45 -6.40 13.98
N ARG A 25 24.43 -7.45 13.16
CA ARG A 25 23.34 -7.71 12.20
C ARG A 25 22.01 -7.86 12.90
N LYS A 26 21.96 -8.62 14.00
CA LYS A 26 20.75 -8.82 14.82
C LYS A 26 20.28 -7.52 15.48
N LYS A 27 21.20 -6.70 16.00
CA LYS A 27 20.89 -5.38 16.58
C LYS A 27 20.37 -4.40 15.53
N PHE A 28 20.94 -4.40 14.33
CA PHE A 28 20.49 -3.54 13.22
C PHE A 28 19.12 -3.98 12.70
N GLN A 29 18.88 -5.29 12.53
CA GLN A 29 17.58 -5.83 12.16
C GLN A 29 16.52 -5.48 13.22
N ASN A 30 16.83 -5.64 14.51
CA ASN A 30 15.92 -5.24 15.59
C ASN A 30 15.63 -3.74 15.59
N LYS A 31 16.64 -2.90 15.32
CA LYS A 31 16.45 -1.45 15.22
C LYS A 31 15.56 -1.07 14.03
N LEU A 32 15.78 -1.67 12.85
CA LEU A 32 14.92 -1.47 11.67
C LEU A 32 13.48 -1.93 11.93
N LEU A 33 13.30 -3.08 12.57
CA LEU A 33 11.98 -3.60 12.96
C LEU A 33 11.28 -2.68 13.96
N GLN A 34 12.00 -2.16 14.94
CA GLN A 34 11.47 -1.17 15.88
C GLN A 34 11.06 0.12 15.15
N THR A 35 11.91 0.66 14.28
CA THR A 35 11.58 1.86 13.51
C THR A 35 10.35 1.63 12.63
N ALA A 36 10.23 0.48 11.95
CA ALA A 36 9.06 0.14 11.14
C ALA A 36 7.78 -0.02 11.98
N LEU A 37 7.90 -0.56 13.21
CA LEU A 37 6.77 -0.72 14.11
C LEU A 37 6.21 0.65 14.56
N PHE A 38 7.09 1.58 14.93
CA PHE A 38 6.73 2.90 15.46
C PHE A 38 6.56 3.99 14.40
N GLN A 39 6.69 3.67 13.12
CA GLN A 39 6.39 4.62 12.04
C GLN A 39 4.94 5.13 12.13
N PRO A 40 4.72 6.46 12.08
CA PRO A 40 3.40 7.06 12.06
C PRO A 40 2.51 6.52 10.93
N PRO A 41 1.19 6.37 11.14
CA PRO A 41 0.28 5.86 10.11
C PRO A 41 0.36 6.62 8.77
N ARG A 42 0.58 7.94 8.82
CA ARG A 42 0.67 8.78 7.62
C ARG A 42 1.92 8.50 6.79
N GLU A 43 3.05 8.20 7.44
CA GLU A 43 4.29 7.80 6.75
C GLU A 43 4.15 6.38 6.17
N LYS A 44 3.53 5.47 6.92
CA LYS A 44 3.20 4.12 6.43
C LYS A 44 2.30 4.18 5.20
N LEU A 45 1.31 5.07 5.21
CA LEU A 45 0.40 5.28 4.08
C LEU A 45 1.18 5.69 2.83
N HIS A 46 1.99 6.75 2.93
CA HIS A 46 2.82 7.23 1.82
C HIS A 46 3.73 6.12 1.26
N LEU A 47 4.36 5.33 2.14
CA LEU A 47 5.20 4.22 1.70
C LEU A 47 4.40 3.12 0.96
N CYS A 48 3.19 2.80 1.42
CA CYS A 48 2.33 1.82 0.75
C CYS A 48 1.86 2.35 -0.61
N GLU A 49 1.54 3.65 -0.72
CA GLU A 49 1.16 4.30 -1.99
C GLU A 49 2.29 4.21 -3.02
N GLU A 50 3.53 4.54 -2.62
CA GLU A 50 4.70 4.46 -3.50
C GLU A 50 5.00 3.02 -3.93
N LYS A 51 4.86 2.04 -3.03
CA LYS A 51 5.00 0.62 -3.37
C LYS A 51 3.91 0.17 -4.34
N ALA A 52 2.65 0.51 -4.09
CA ALA A 52 1.53 0.16 -4.97
C ALA A 52 1.74 0.70 -6.39
N LYS A 53 2.26 1.93 -6.51
CA LYS A 53 2.63 2.56 -7.78
C LYS A 53 3.80 1.85 -8.44
N SER A 54 4.86 1.55 -7.69
CA SER A 54 6.02 0.82 -8.22
C SER A 54 5.63 -0.56 -8.73
N TYR A 55 4.84 -1.33 -7.97
CA TYR A 55 4.36 -2.65 -8.40
C TYR A 55 3.46 -2.55 -9.62
N SER A 56 2.55 -1.57 -9.68
CA SER A 56 1.70 -1.35 -10.85
C SER A 56 2.52 -1.05 -12.11
N ASN A 57 3.54 -0.20 -12.01
CA ASN A 57 4.43 0.15 -13.13
C ASN A 57 5.23 -1.07 -13.63
N SER A 58 5.61 -1.96 -12.71
CA SER A 58 6.27 -3.24 -13.02
C SER A 58 5.30 -4.35 -13.43
N HIS A 59 4.01 -4.06 -13.59
CA HIS A 59 2.96 -5.04 -13.91
C HIS A 59 2.78 -6.16 -12.85
N GLU A 60 3.28 -5.93 -11.63
CA GLU A 60 3.16 -6.79 -10.47
C GLU A 60 1.82 -6.56 -9.75
N TYR A 61 0.72 -6.76 -10.46
CA TYR A 61 -0.61 -6.31 -10.02
C TYR A 61 -1.10 -6.96 -8.72
N LYS A 62 -0.69 -8.19 -8.41
CA LYS A 62 -1.05 -8.86 -7.14
C LYS A 62 -0.42 -8.14 -5.94
N GLN A 63 0.85 -7.79 -6.04
CA GLN A 63 1.59 -7.02 -5.04
C GLN A 63 1.02 -5.61 -4.93
N ALA A 64 0.71 -4.97 -6.06
CA ALA A 64 0.07 -3.65 -6.08
C ALA A 64 -1.27 -3.67 -5.32
N VAL A 65 -2.14 -4.65 -5.60
CA VAL A 65 -3.43 -4.80 -4.89
C VAL A 65 -3.22 -5.04 -3.39
N HIS A 66 -2.22 -5.82 -3.00
CA HIS A 66 -1.90 -6.01 -1.58
C HIS A 66 -1.58 -4.68 -0.89
N GLU A 67 -0.72 -3.86 -1.49
CA GLU A 67 -0.37 -2.55 -0.94
C GLU A 67 -1.57 -1.59 -0.97
N LEU A 68 -2.41 -1.62 -2.01
CA LEU A 68 -3.64 -0.81 -2.09
C LEU A 68 -4.65 -1.15 -0.99
N VAL A 69 -4.79 -2.42 -0.61
CA VAL A 69 -5.61 -2.82 0.55
C VAL A 69 -5.05 -2.20 1.85
N ARG A 70 -3.72 -2.16 2.01
CA ARG A 70 -3.08 -1.48 3.16
C ARG A 70 -3.34 0.02 3.10
N CYS A 71 -3.27 0.64 1.92
CA CYS A 71 -3.59 2.06 1.74
C CYS A 71 -5.01 2.39 2.20
N VAL A 72 -6.01 1.58 1.85
CA VAL A 72 -7.40 1.79 2.31
C VAL A 72 -7.48 1.78 3.85
N ALA A 73 -6.89 0.78 4.49
CA ALA A 73 -6.89 0.67 5.94
C ALA A 73 -6.16 1.85 6.63
N LEU A 74 -4.98 2.22 6.12
CA LEU A 74 -4.19 3.31 6.69
C LEU A 74 -4.84 4.67 6.45
N THR A 75 -5.46 4.88 5.29
CA THR A 75 -6.23 6.10 4.99
C THR A 75 -7.39 6.26 5.97
N ARG A 76 -8.11 5.18 6.26
CA ARG A 76 -9.17 5.17 7.28
C ARG A 76 -8.63 5.58 8.65
N ILE A 77 -7.47 5.05 9.06
CA ILE A 77 -6.83 5.41 10.33
C ILE A 77 -6.39 6.88 10.36
N CYS A 78 -5.86 7.40 9.25
CA CYS A 78 -5.32 8.75 9.20
C CYS A 78 -6.40 9.84 9.11
N TYR A 79 -7.50 9.58 8.41
CA TYR A 79 -8.47 10.61 8.03
C TYR A 79 -9.90 10.34 8.52
N GLY A 80 -10.22 9.10 8.92
CA GLY A 80 -11.57 8.70 9.31
C GLY A 80 -12.46 8.26 8.14
N ASP A 81 -13.69 7.85 8.49
CA ASP A 81 -14.63 7.18 7.57
C ASP A 81 -15.34 8.11 6.56
N SER A 82 -15.40 9.40 6.87
CA SER A 82 -16.14 10.40 6.06
C SER A 82 -15.23 11.25 5.17
N HIS A 83 -13.91 11.05 5.22
CA HIS A 83 -12.98 11.88 4.48
C HIS A 83 -12.86 11.42 3.02
N TRP A 84 -12.84 12.36 2.07
CA TRP A 84 -12.78 12.05 0.63
C TRP A 84 -11.53 11.24 0.23
N LYS A 85 -10.41 11.41 0.93
CA LYS A 85 -9.20 10.57 0.75
C LYS A 85 -9.50 9.07 0.89
N LEU A 86 -10.45 8.67 1.74
CA LEU A 86 -10.83 7.27 1.84
C LEU A 86 -11.55 6.79 0.57
N ALA A 87 -12.37 7.65 -0.05
CA ALA A 87 -12.95 7.36 -1.37
C ALA A 87 -11.84 7.20 -2.43
N GLU A 88 -10.83 8.07 -2.41
CA GLU A 88 -9.65 7.98 -3.28
C GLU A 88 -8.95 6.62 -3.18
N ALA A 89 -8.65 6.19 -1.96
CA ALA A 89 -8.03 4.88 -1.73
C ALA A 89 -8.90 3.72 -2.25
N HIS A 90 -10.23 3.81 -2.11
CA HIS A 90 -11.15 2.79 -2.62
C HIS A 90 -11.15 2.69 -4.16
N VAL A 91 -11.07 3.80 -4.89
CA VAL A 91 -10.97 3.75 -6.36
C VAL A 91 -9.63 3.24 -6.81
N ASN A 92 -8.54 3.64 -6.17
CA ASN A 92 -7.21 3.11 -6.50
C ASN A 92 -7.19 1.58 -6.34
N LEU A 93 -7.81 1.06 -5.28
CA LEU A 93 -7.99 -0.39 -5.09
C LEU A 93 -8.89 -1.01 -6.16
N ALA A 94 -10.00 -0.36 -6.53
CA ALA A 94 -10.87 -0.83 -7.61
C ALA A 94 -10.14 -0.90 -8.96
N GLN A 95 -9.33 0.11 -9.29
CA GLN A 95 -8.47 0.12 -10.48
C GLN A 95 -7.46 -1.02 -10.44
N GLY A 96 -6.85 -1.29 -9.28
CA GLY A 96 -5.96 -2.43 -9.07
C GLY A 96 -6.65 -3.77 -9.35
N TYR A 97 -7.89 -3.95 -8.85
CA TYR A 97 -8.68 -5.14 -9.14
C TYR A 97 -8.99 -5.31 -10.63
N LEU A 98 -9.22 -4.21 -11.38
CA LEU A 98 -9.44 -4.28 -12.83
C LEU A 98 -8.21 -4.73 -13.62
N GLN A 99 -7.00 -4.68 -13.05
CA GLN A 99 -5.80 -5.22 -13.69
C GLN A 99 -5.72 -6.75 -13.58
N LEU A 100 -6.49 -7.35 -12.67
CA LEU A 100 -6.51 -8.78 -12.43
C LEU A 100 -7.76 -9.42 -13.08
N LYS A 101 -7.56 -10.50 -13.84
CA LYS A 101 -8.66 -11.22 -14.49
C LYS A 101 -9.65 -11.75 -13.45
N GLY A 102 -10.95 -11.55 -13.72
CA GLY A 102 -12.05 -12.10 -12.91
C GLY A 102 -12.38 -11.32 -11.63
N LEU A 103 -11.75 -10.16 -11.37
CA LEU A 103 -11.99 -9.37 -10.15
C LEU A 103 -12.86 -8.12 -10.36
N SER A 104 -13.62 -8.07 -11.46
CA SER A 104 -14.47 -6.92 -11.80
C SER A 104 -15.60 -6.69 -10.80
N LEU A 105 -16.07 -7.74 -10.10
CA LEU A 105 -17.07 -7.60 -9.04
C LEU A 105 -16.50 -6.84 -7.83
N GLN A 106 -15.28 -7.16 -7.42
CA GLN A 106 -14.56 -6.47 -6.35
C GLN A 106 -14.31 -5.01 -6.74
N ALA A 107 -13.88 -4.77 -7.98
CA ALA A 107 -13.72 -3.40 -8.49
C ALA A 107 -15.02 -2.59 -8.38
N LYS A 108 -16.16 -3.15 -8.80
CA LYS A 108 -17.47 -2.52 -8.66
C LYS A 108 -17.80 -2.20 -7.19
N GLN A 109 -17.64 -3.17 -6.29
CA GLN A 109 -17.95 -2.98 -4.86
C GLN A 109 -17.12 -1.85 -4.24
N HIS A 110 -15.83 -1.78 -4.55
CA HIS A 110 -14.96 -0.71 -4.05
C HIS A 110 -15.30 0.65 -4.67
N ALA A 111 -15.63 0.70 -5.97
CA ALA A 111 -16.11 1.92 -6.61
C ALA A 111 -17.45 2.39 -6.01
N GLU A 112 -18.38 1.48 -5.70
CA GLU A 112 -19.65 1.82 -5.04
C GLU A 112 -19.42 2.38 -3.64
N LYS A 113 -18.49 1.78 -2.88
CA LYS A 113 -18.11 2.29 -1.56
C LYS A 113 -17.48 3.68 -1.65
N ALA A 114 -16.60 3.92 -2.62
CA ALA A 114 -16.02 5.23 -2.87
C ALA A 114 -17.10 6.29 -3.18
N ARG A 115 -18.08 5.95 -4.03
CA ARG A 115 -19.22 6.84 -4.34
C ARG A 115 -20.03 7.20 -3.10
N GLN A 116 -20.29 6.23 -2.21
CA GLN A 116 -20.99 6.48 -0.94
C GLN A 116 -20.21 7.42 -0.01
N ILE A 117 -18.90 7.18 0.16
CA ILE A 117 -18.04 8.03 1.00
C ILE A 117 -18.00 9.44 0.43
N LEU A 118 -17.82 9.57 -0.88
CA LEU A 118 -17.74 10.86 -1.56
C LEU A 118 -19.03 11.67 -1.37
N ALA A 119 -20.20 11.04 -1.56
CA ALA A 119 -21.49 11.68 -1.34
C ALA A 119 -21.67 12.21 0.09
N ASN A 120 -21.10 11.51 1.09
CA ASN A 120 -21.13 11.95 2.49
C ASN A 120 -20.08 13.03 2.80
N SER A 121 -18.99 13.09 2.02
CA SER A 121 -17.90 14.04 2.23
C SER A 121 -18.16 15.43 1.63
N ILE A 122 -19.04 15.51 0.63
CA ILE A 122 -19.41 16.77 -0.04
C ILE A 122 -20.60 17.37 0.73
N VAL A 123 -20.31 18.25 1.69
CA VAL A 123 -21.30 18.96 2.51
C VAL A 123 -21.24 20.46 2.19
N PRO A 124 -22.39 21.17 2.11
CA PRO A 124 -22.39 22.63 1.98
C PRO A 124 -21.72 23.34 3.17
N PRO A 125 -20.99 24.45 2.96
CA PRO A 125 -20.68 25.06 1.66
C PRO A 125 -19.64 24.22 0.91
N TYR A 126 -19.91 23.95 -0.38
CA TYR A 126 -19.04 23.12 -1.21
C TYR A 126 -17.63 23.71 -1.26
N SER A 127 -16.64 22.94 -0.79
CA SER A 127 -15.24 23.31 -0.96
C SER A 127 -14.83 23.05 -2.40
N GLU A 128 -14.31 24.07 -3.10
CA GLU A 128 -13.67 23.90 -4.41
C GLU A 128 -12.35 23.14 -4.26
N ASN A 129 -12.45 21.82 -4.08
CA ASN A 129 -11.30 20.92 -4.02
C ASN A 129 -11.12 20.28 -5.40
N THR A 130 -10.21 20.83 -6.21
CA THR A 130 -9.85 20.30 -7.53
C THR A 130 -9.48 18.81 -7.48
N ASP A 131 -8.86 18.37 -6.39
CA ASP A 131 -8.53 16.96 -6.15
C ASP A 131 -9.78 16.08 -6.08
N VAL A 132 -10.83 16.56 -5.41
CA VAL A 132 -12.12 15.85 -5.31
C VAL A 132 -12.77 15.72 -6.68
N PHE A 133 -12.68 16.76 -7.52
CA PHE A 133 -13.19 16.72 -8.89
C PHE A 133 -12.40 15.73 -9.77
N LYS A 134 -11.07 15.82 -9.78
CA LYS A 134 -10.20 14.89 -10.52
C LYS A 134 -10.50 13.44 -10.13
N PHE A 135 -10.59 13.20 -8.84
CA PHE A 135 -10.91 11.91 -8.28
C PHE A 135 -12.31 11.41 -8.68
N SER A 136 -13.31 12.31 -8.74
CA SER A 136 -14.68 11.96 -9.17
C SER A 136 -14.70 11.43 -10.61
N ILE A 137 -13.89 12.00 -11.51
CA ILE A 137 -13.75 11.49 -12.89
C ILE A 137 -13.20 10.06 -12.88
N GLU A 138 -12.14 9.82 -12.10
CA GLU A 138 -11.53 8.49 -11.99
C GLU A 138 -12.50 7.46 -11.40
N LEU A 139 -13.34 7.86 -10.44
CA LEU A 139 -14.40 7.03 -9.87
C LEU A 139 -15.39 6.56 -10.94
N PHE A 140 -16.00 7.49 -11.70
CA PHE A 140 -17.01 7.13 -12.70
C PHE A 140 -16.41 6.33 -13.84
N HIS A 141 -15.20 6.68 -14.29
CA HIS A 141 -14.48 5.89 -15.28
C HIS A 141 -14.20 4.44 -14.79
N THR A 142 -13.76 4.29 -13.53
CA THR A 142 -13.49 2.97 -12.93
C THR A 142 -14.78 2.15 -12.78
N MET A 143 -15.87 2.79 -12.36
CA MET A 143 -17.19 2.16 -12.28
C MET A 143 -17.65 1.66 -13.66
N GLY A 144 -17.58 2.50 -14.69
CA GLY A 144 -17.95 2.14 -16.05
C GLY A 144 -17.15 0.94 -16.56
N ARG A 145 -15.83 0.94 -16.37
CA ARG A 145 -14.97 -0.22 -16.72
C ARG A 145 -15.35 -1.50 -15.99
N ALA A 146 -15.65 -1.42 -14.70
CA ALA A 146 -16.10 -2.57 -13.92
C ALA A 146 -17.44 -3.12 -14.43
N LEU A 147 -18.40 -2.24 -14.71
CA LEU A 147 -19.73 -2.62 -15.22
C LEU A 147 -19.66 -3.21 -16.63
N LEU A 148 -18.85 -2.65 -17.52
CA LEU A 148 -18.59 -3.20 -18.86
C LEU A 148 -17.99 -4.61 -18.77
N SER A 149 -17.00 -4.80 -17.88
CA SER A 149 -16.38 -6.12 -17.67
C SER A 149 -17.37 -7.15 -17.11
N LEU A 150 -18.39 -6.69 -16.38
CA LEU A 150 -19.50 -7.49 -15.85
C LEU A 150 -20.68 -7.61 -16.84
N GLN A 151 -20.56 -7.10 -18.07
CA GLN A 151 -21.61 -7.08 -19.10
C GLN A 151 -22.90 -6.36 -18.67
N LYS A 152 -22.78 -5.41 -17.73
CA LYS A 152 -23.87 -4.54 -17.26
C LYS A 152 -23.96 -3.27 -18.12
N PHE A 153 -24.17 -3.43 -19.42
CA PHE A 153 -24.07 -2.34 -20.40
C PHE A 153 -25.00 -1.15 -20.10
N LYS A 154 -26.23 -1.43 -19.65
CA LYS A 154 -27.21 -0.37 -19.30
C LYS A 154 -26.79 0.50 -18.11
N GLU A 155 -26.03 -0.07 -17.17
CA GLU A 155 -25.54 0.66 -15.99
C GLU A 155 -24.23 1.42 -16.30
N ALA A 156 -23.54 1.06 -17.39
CA ALA A 156 -22.24 1.62 -17.76
C ALA A 156 -22.32 2.86 -18.66
N ALA A 157 -23.48 3.11 -19.29
CA ALA A 157 -23.78 4.26 -20.12
C ALA A 157 -24.32 5.43 -19.28
#